data_AF-A0AAD1BB21-F1
#
_entry.id   AF-A0AAD1BB21-F1
#
_cell.length_a   1.000
_cell.length_b   1.000
_cell.length_c   1.000
_cell.angle_alpha   90.00
_cell.angle_beta   90.00
_cell.angle_gamma   90.00
#
_symmetry.space_group_name_H-M   'P 1'
#
loop_
_entity.id
_entity.type
_entity.pdbx_description
1 polymer ?
#
loop_
_entity_poly.entity_id
_entity_poly.type
_entity_poly.pdbx_seq_one_letter_code
_entity_poly.pdbx_strand_id
1 'polypeptide(L)'
;MTTHRITLANGWIAEFAEQGEFRMGAISWNLHLRGPEQQAIRYFETQIVLVNDEDGEQARNHISLSEDGVYGYLGNGMSHGWVIDFSRGMIAPHRVTISHYHHAYDEYISLLEQPAYKRTREYISVIGRTVYLTFPFTRDEDFPKVWDEYLAIRRRQLDELYFRN
;
A
#
# COMPACT_ATOMS: atom_id res chain seq x y z
N MET A 1 -9.58 -7.17 -20.79
CA MET A 1 -8.98 -6.50 -19.64
C MET A 1 -9.76 -5.22 -19.40
N THR A 2 -10.50 -5.21 -18.31
CA THR A 2 -11.31 -4.06 -17.88
C THR A 2 -10.43 -3.03 -17.18
N THR A 3 -10.81 -1.76 -17.23
CA THR A 3 -10.08 -0.68 -16.55
C THR A 3 -11.05 0.33 -15.96
N HIS A 4 -10.88 0.64 -14.68
CA HIS A 4 -11.61 1.71 -14.01
C HIS A 4 -10.71 2.92 -13.85
N ARG A 5 -11.15 4.06 -14.37
CA ARG A 5 -10.40 5.31 -14.31
C ARG A 5 -11.14 6.33 -13.47
N ILE A 6 -10.53 6.76 -12.38
CA ILE A 6 -11.09 7.69 -11.41
C ILE A 6 -10.24 8.96 -11.41
N THR A 7 -10.87 10.10 -11.69
CA THR A 7 -10.23 11.41 -11.51
C THR A 7 -10.39 11.85 -10.06
N LEU A 8 -9.27 12.06 -9.38
CA LEU A 8 -9.20 12.52 -8.00
C LEU A 8 -9.36 14.05 -7.94
N ALA A 9 -9.86 14.56 -6.81
CA ALA A 9 -10.13 15.99 -6.64
C ALA A 9 -8.87 16.88 -6.74
N ASN A 10 -7.70 16.32 -6.47
CA ASN A 10 -6.40 16.99 -6.61
C ASN A 10 -5.81 16.93 -8.03
N GLY A 11 -6.59 16.50 -9.03
CA GLY A 11 -6.18 16.43 -10.44
C GLY A 11 -5.38 15.19 -10.82
N TRP A 12 -5.08 14.30 -9.87
CA TRP A 12 -4.52 12.98 -10.16
C TRP A 12 -5.56 12.05 -10.78
N ILE A 13 -5.09 11.05 -11.50
CA ILE A 13 -5.90 9.99 -12.09
C ILE A 13 -5.46 8.66 -11.48
N ALA A 14 -6.39 7.95 -10.86
CA ALA A 14 -6.22 6.58 -10.41
C ALA A 14 -6.79 5.62 -11.44
N GLU A 15 -5.93 4.75 -11.97
CA GLU A 15 -6.32 3.74 -12.95
C GLU A 15 -6.15 2.35 -12.39
N PHE A 16 -7.27 1.69 -12.20
CA PHE A 16 -7.33 0.31 -11.74
C PHE A 16 -7.46 -0.59 -12.97
N ALA A 17 -6.48 -1.46 -13.16
CA ALA A 17 -6.41 -2.35 -14.31
C ALA A 17 -6.54 -3.82 -13.89
N GLU A 18 -7.53 -4.50 -14.45
CA GLU A 18 -7.74 -5.93 -14.28
C GLU A 18 -6.51 -6.72 -14.77
N GLN A 19 -5.97 -7.59 -13.91
CA GLN A 19 -4.83 -8.46 -14.23
C GLN A 19 -5.24 -9.92 -14.49
N GLY A 20 -6.51 -10.24 -14.34
CA GLY A 20 -7.04 -11.59 -14.43
C GLY A 20 -7.06 -12.34 -13.09
N GLU A 21 -7.30 -13.64 -13.15
CA GLU A 21 -7.44 -14.50 -11.96
C GLU A 21 -6.11 -14.64 -11.23
N PHE A 22 -6.09 -14.37 -9.91
CA PHE A 22 -4.92 -14.59 -9.07
C PHE A 22 -5.08 -15.74 -8.08
N ARG A 23 -6.31 -16.07 -7.65
CA ARG A 23 -6.57 -17.21 -6.75
C ARG A 23 -8.05 -17.61 -6.72
N MET A 24 -8.34 -18.89 -6.98
CA MET A 24 -9.66 -19.52 -6.75
C MET A 24 -10.83 -18.72 -7.36
N GLY A 25 -10.69 -18.30 -8.62
CA GLY A 25 -11.69 -17.49 -9.32
C GLY A 25 -11.74 -16.01 -8.93
N ALA A 26 -10.87 -15.55 -8.01
CA ALA A 26 -10.78 -14.14 -7.67
C ALA A 26 -9.95 -13.37 -8.70
N ILE A 27 -10.50 -12.27 -9.19
CA ILE A 27 -9.88 -11.38 -10.19
C ILE A 27 -9.11 -10.28 -9.47
N SER A 28 -7.85 -10.11 -9.83
CA SER A 28 -6.96 -9.09 -9.27
C SER A 28 -6.94 -7.82 -10.10
N TRP A 29 -6.70 -6.71 -9.42
CA TRP A 29 -6.63 -5.38 -10.01
C TRP A 29 -5.43 -4.64 -9.43
N ASN A 30 -4.63 -4.07 -10.33
CA ASN A 30 -3.47 -3.26 -9.97
C ASN A 30 -3.81 -1.77 -10.14
N LEU A 31 -2.97 -0.89 -9.59
CA LEU A 31 -3.20 0.55 -9.63
C LEU A 31 -2.02 1.27 -10.30
N HIS A 32 -2.33 2.21 -11.17
CA HIS A 32 -1.39 3.22 -11.64
C HIS A 32 -1.94 4.61 -11.31
N LEU A 33 -1.13 5.43 -10.64
CA LEU A 33 -1.50 6.81 -10.33
C LEU A 33 -0.75 7.75 -11.27
N ARG A 34 -1.49 8.58 -12.00
CA ARG A 34 -0.94 9.57 -12.93
C ARG A 34 -1.27 10.97 -12.45
N GLY A 35 -0.25 11.77 -12.21
CA GLY A 35 -0.38 13.13 -11.71
C GLY A 35 -0.26 14.18 -12.81
N PRO A 36 -0.48 15.46 -12.43
CA PRO A 36 -0.06 16.60 -13.24
C PRO A 36 1.44 16.56 -13.56
N GLU A 37 1.85 17.28 -14.60
CA GLU A 37 3.29 17.47 -14.93
C GLU A 37 4.07 16.17 -15.18
N GLN A 38 3.41 15.14 -15.71
CA GLN A 38 4.00 13.82 -16.00
C GLN A 38 4.46 13.04 -14.74
N GLN A 39 4.02 13.46 -13.55
CA GLN A 39 4.22 12.67 -12.34
C GLN A 39 3.48 11.34 -12.45
N ALA A 40 4.06 10.28 -11.89
CA ALA A 40 3.43 8.97 -11.81
C ALA A 40 3.90 8.25 -10.55
N ILE A 41 3.03 7.42 -10.00
CA ILE A 41 3.38 6.44 -8.96
C ILE A 41 3.01 5.07 -9.51
N ARG A 42 4.04 4.26 -9.78
CA ARG A 42 3.95 2.98 -10.49
C ARG A 42 4.20 1.77 -9.61
N TYR A 43 4.63 1.96 -8.36
CA TYR A 43 4.83 0.86 -7.41
C TYR A 43 3.65 -0.12 -7.39
N PHE A 44 2.42 0.40 -7.43
CA PHE A 44 1.20 -0.40 -7.38
C PHE A 44 0.84 -1.12 -8.69
N GLU A 45 1.56 -0.90 -9.80
CA GLU A 45 1.35 -1.61 -11.07
C GLU A 45 1.69 -3.10 -10.97
N THR A 46 2.41 -3.50 -9.92
CA THR A 46 2.80 -4.89 -9.65
C THR A 46 2.10 -5.47 -8.41
N GLN A 47 1.25 -4.69 -7.75
CA GLN A 47 0.60 -5.05 -6.50
C GLN A 47 -0.88 -5.30 -6.72
N ILE A 48 -1.42 -6.33 -6.07
CA ILE A 48 -2.87 -6.53 -6.01
C ILE A 48 -3.45 -5.51 -5.05
N VAL A 49 -4.13 -4.51 -5.60
CA VAL A 49 -4.70 -3.39 -4.85
C VAL A 49 -6.18 -3.59 -4.58
N LEU A 50 -6.91 -4.19 -5.52
CA LEU A 50 -8.32 -4.58 -5.39
C LEU A 50 -8.54 -6.03 -5.85
N VAL A 51 -9.66 -6.61 -5.39
CA VAL A 51 -10.11 -7.96 -5.73
C VAL A 51 -11.59 -7.92 -6.05
N ASN A 52 -11.99 -8.55 -7.16
CA ASN A 52 -13.38 -8.67 -7.61
C ASN A 52 -14.12 -7.32 -7.62
N ASP A 53 -13.53 -6.35 -8.33
CA ASP A 53 -14.10 -5.00 -8.48
C ASP A 53 -14.64 -4.79 -9.89
N GLU A 54 -15.48 -5.70 -10.39
CA GLU A 54 -15.96 -5.67 -11.77
C GLU A 54 -16.79 -4.40 -12.09
N ASP A 55 -17.49 -3.83 -11.11
CA ASP A 55 -18.35 -2.65 -11.24
C ASP A 55 -17.69 -1.32 -10.82
N GLY A 56 -16.44 -1.40 -10.34
CA GLY A 56 -15.64 -0.26 -9.92
C GLY A 56 -16.11 0.40 -8.62
N GLU A 57 -16.99 -0.23 -7.84
CA GLU A 57 -17.47 0.33 -6.58
C GLU A 57 -16.35 0.49 -5.56
N GLN A 58 -15.46 -0.49 -5.46
CA GLN A 58 -14.30 -0.41 -4.58
C GLN A 58 -13.32 0.65 -5.10
N ALA A 59 -12.99 0.64 -6.40
CA ALA A 59 -12.11 1.63 -7.03
C ALA A 59 -12.50 3.09 -6.74
N ARG A 60 -13.81 3.40 -6.78
CA ARG A 60 -14.32 4.75 -6.48
C ARG A 60 -14.04 5.21 -5.05
N ASN A 61 -13.96 4.29 -4.11
CA ASN A 61 -13.80 4.58 -2.68
C ASN A 61 -12.41 4.22 -2.14
N HIS A 62 -11.52 3.72 -3.01
CA HIS A 62 -10.28 3.10 -2.59
C HIS A 62 -9.21 4.10 -2.11
N ILE A 63 -9.30 5.34 -2.60
CA ILE A 63 -8.39 6.42 -2.25
C ILE A 63 -9.18 7.53 -1.56
N SER A 64 -8.79 7.86 -0.33
CA SER A 64 -9.27 9.05 0.37
C SER A 64 -8.20 10.14 0.31
N LEU A 65 -8.59 11.38 0.06
CA LEU A 65 -7.70 12.54 0.05
C LEU A 65 -7.79 13.33 1.36
N SER A 66 -6.74 14.04 1.72
CA SER A 66 -6.80 15.15 2.68
C SER A 66 -7.61 16.31 2.11
N GLU A 67 -8.03 17.24 2.98
CA GLU A 67 -8.83 18.41 2.60
C GLU A 67 -8.12 19.30 1.58
N ASP A 68 -6.80 19.44 1.70
CA ASP A 68 -5.94 20.17 0.77
C ASP A 68 -5.51 19.34 -0.47
N GLY A 69 -5.87 18.05 -0.51
CA GLY A 69 -5.52 17.12 -1.60
C GLY A 69 -4.03 16.75 -1.67
N VAL A 70 -3.20 17.20 -0.72
CA VAL A 70 -1.75 16.93 -0.70
C VAL A 70 -1.47 15.48 -0.35
N TYR A 71 -2.25 14.91 0.57
CA TYR A 71 -2.08 13.56 1.06
C TYR A 71 -3.21 12.64 0.61
N GLY A 72 -2.86 11.40 0.32
CA GLY A 72 -3.78 10.30 0.02
C GLY A 72 -3.63 9.17 1.01
N TYR A 73 -4.72 8.47 1.28
CA TYR A 73 -4.69 7.17 1.92
C TYR A 73 -5.25 6.11 0.98
N LEU A 74 -4.44 5.09 0.72
CA LEU A 74 -4.80 3.90 -0.04
C LEU A 74 -4.95 2.74 0.94
N GLY A 75 -6.16 2.20 1.08
CA GLY A 75 -6.45 1.12 2.02
C GLY A 75 -6.93 -0.14 1.31
N ASN A 76 -6.14 -1.20 1.33
CA ASN A 76 -6.62 -2.54 0.98
C ASN A 76 -7.24 -3.17 2.24
N GLY A 77 -8.49 -3.62 2.14
CA GLY A 77 -9.23 -4.29 3.22
C GLY A 77 -8.32 -5.19 4.06
N MET A 78 -8.09 -4.76 5.30
CA MET A 78 -7.35 -5.40 6.38
C MET A 78 -5.85 -5.72 6.20
N SER A 79 -5.32 -5.80 4.99
CA SER A 79 -3.99 -6.42 4.77
C SER A 79 -2.85 -5.40 4.66
N HIS A 80 -3.08 -4.33 3.92
CA HIS A 80 -2.07 -3.30 3.68
C HIS A 80 -2.71 -1.92 3.54
N GLY A 81 -2.06 -0.90 4.09
CA GLY A 81 -2.45 0.49 3.92
C GLY A 81 -1.23 1.34 3.64
N TRP A 82 -1.36 2.26 2.69
CA TRP A 82 -0.32 3.20 2.30
C TRP A 82 -0.84 4.63 2.43
N VAL A 83 0.08 5.53 2.74
CA VAL A 83 -0.11 6.98 2.62
C VAL A 83 0.71 7.46 1.45
N ILE A 84 0.15 8.39 0.69
CA ILE A 84 0.76 8.96 -0.50
C ILE A 84 0.88 10.47 -0.29
N ASP A 85 2.05 11.04 -0.55
CA ASP A 85 2.24 12.48 -0.74
C ASP A 85 2.15 12.76 -2.24
N PHE A 86 0.99 13.25 -2.68
CA PHE A 86 0.69 13.55 -4.08
C PHE A 86 1.43 14.78 -4.59
N SER A 87 1.92 15.67 -3.71
CA SER A 87 2.71 16.82 -4.13
C SER A 87 4.12 16.42 -4.58
N ARG A 88 4.64 15.32 -4.01
CA ARG A 88 6.02 14.83 -4.23
C ARG A 88 6.10 13.48 -4.93
N GLY A 89 4.96 12.82 -5.19
CA GLY A 89 4.93 11.47 -5.74
C GLY A 89 5.62 10.44 -4.84
N MET A 90 5.43 10.57 -3.51
CA MET A 90 6.09 9.70 -2.53
C MET A 90 5.10 8.81 -1.80
N ILE A 91 5.56 7.64 -1.37
CA ILE A 91 4.78 6.61 -0.70
C ILE A 91 5.36 6.36 0.69
N ALA A 92 4.50 6.16 1.68
CA ALA A 92 4.83 5.59 2.97
C ALA A 92 3.85 4.45 3.31
N PRO A 93 4.32 3.32 3.86
CA PRO A 93 3.44 2.28 4.34
C PRO A 93 2.91 2.66 5.73
N HIS A 94 1.65 2.30 6.03
CA HIS A 94 0.98 2.61 7.29
C HIS A 94 0.55 1.36 8.06
N ARG A 95 -0.11 0.40 7.42
CA ARG A 95 -0.50 -0.88 8.03
C ARG A 95 -0.05 -2.00 7.12
N VAL A 96 0.56 -3.03 7.69
CA VAL A 96 1.22 -4.07 6.92
C VAL A 96 1.03 -5.41 7.60
N THR A 97 0.44 -6.35 6.88
CA THR A 97 0.46 -7.75 7.27
C THR A 97 1.77 -8.38 6.87
N ILE A 98 2.60 -8.71 7.85
CA ILE A 98 3.87 -9.38 7.65
C ILE A 98 3.65 -10.86 7.89
N SER A 99 3.98 -11.63 6.88
CA SER A 99 3.85 -13.07 6.89
C SER A 99 5.21 -13.73 6.78
N HIS A 100 5.42 -14.74 7.63
CA HIS A 100 6.65 -15.50 7.70
C HIS A 100 6.34 -16.99 7.89
N TYR A 101 6.98 -17.84 7.09
CA TYR A 101 6.92 -19.29 7.22
C TYR A 101 8.28 -19.81 7.69
N HIS A 102 8.28 -20.62 8.73
CA HIS A 102 9.49 -21.18 9.31
C HIS A 102 9.65 -22.66 8.95
N HIS A 103 10.61 -22.95 8.07
CA HIS A 103 10.85 -24.30 7.54
C HIS A 103 11.16 -25.36 8.60
N ALA A 104 11.85 -25.01 9.69
CA ALA A 104 12.25 -26.02 10.68
C ALA A 104 11.09 -26.50 11.59
N TYR A 105 10.04 -25.70 11.70
CA TYR A 105 8.88 -26.00 12.56
C TYR A 105 7.61 -26.30 11.73
N ASP A 106 7.68 -26.14 10.40
CA ASP A 106 6.53 -26.22 9.49
C ASP A 106 5.35 -25.33 9.93
N GLU A 107 5.69 -24.15 10.45
CA GLU A 107 4.73 -23.20 11.04
C GLU A 107 4.71 -21.86 10.30
N TYR A 108 3.55 -21.20 10.33
CA TYR A 108 3.33 -19.88 9.72
C TYR A 108 2.88 -18.87 10.76
N ILE A 109 3.48 -17.68 10.73
CA ILE A 109 3.10 -16.55 11.58
C ILE A 109 2.77 -15.37 10.68
N SER A 110 1.68 -14.69 11.01
CA SER A 110 1.31 -13.43 10.38
C SER A 110 0.95 -12.40 11.44
N LEU A 111 1.57 -11.22 11.35
CA LEU A 111 1.29 -10.09 12.23
C LEU A 111 0.90 -8.87 11.40
N LEU A 112 -0.19 -8.22 11.79
CA LEU A 112 -0.57 -6.92 11.28
C LEU A 112 0.03 -5.83 12.17
N GLU A 113 0.96 -5.04 11.64
CA GLU A 113 1.61 -3.96 12.39
C GLU A 113 1.73 -2.66 11.59
N GLN A 114 2.09 -1.58 12.29
CA GLN A 114 2.49 -0.33 11.65
C GLN A 114 4.01 -0.33 11.41
N PRO A 115 4.48 0.00 10.19
CA PRO A 115 5.90 0.06 9.90
C PRO A 115 6.62 1.12 10.71
N ALA A 116 7.58 0.70 11.53
CA ALA A 116 8.52 1.61 12.16
C ALA A 116 9.87 1.56 11.43
N TYR A 117 10.31 2.69 10.88
CA TYR A 117 11.63 2.88 10.29
C TYR A 117 12.16 4.28 10.58
N LYS A 118 13.38 4.38 11.13
CA LYS A 118 14.09 5.65 11.38
C LYS A 118 13.23 6.78 12.00
N ARG A 119 12.61 6.51 13.16
CA ARG A 119 12.09 7.43 14.22
C ARG A 119 11.42 8.79 13.86
N THR A 120 11.12 9.10 12.61
CA THR A 120 10.34 10.29 12.26
C THR A 120 8.86 9.97 12.50
N ARG A 121 8.19 10.84 13.25
CA ARG A 121 6.76 10.73 13.56
C ARG A 121 6.03 11.82 12.80
N GLU A 122 5.09 11.41 11.95
CA GLU A 122 4.24 12.33 11.22
C GLU A 122 2.77 12.02 11.48
N TYR A 123 1.97 13.08 11.60
CA TYR A 123 0.53 12.99 11.77
C TYR A 123 -0.12 13.59 10.53
N ILE A 124 -0.89 12.77 9.82
CA ILE A 124 -1.52 13.16 8.57
C ILE A 124 -3.02 13.00 8.72
N SER A 125 -3.75 14.08 8.47
CA SER A 125 -5.21 14.05 8.44
C SER A 125 -5.66 13.83 7.00
N VAL A 126 -6.25 12.68 6.74
CA VAL A 126 -6.94 12.38 5.50
C VAL A 126 -8.45 12.39 5.81
N ILE A 127 -9.31 12.76 4.86
CA ILE A 127 -10.76 12.78 5.12
C ILE A 127 -11.20 11.43 5.72
N GLY A 128 -11.82 11.51 6.90
CA GLY A 128 -12.29 10.36 7.66
C GLY A 128 -11.25 9.63 8.52
N ARG A 129 -9.97 10.06 8.58
CA ARG A 129 -8.93 9.39 9.37
C ARG A 129 -7.74 10.29 9.75
N THR A 130 -7.25 10.14 10.98
CA THR A 130 -5.92 10.62 11.37
C THR A 130 -4.94 9.46 11.30
N VAL A 131 -3.94 9.58 10.45
CA VAL A 131 -2.90 8.58 10.21
C VAL A 131 -1.64 8.97 10.94
N TYR A 132 -1.11 8.04 11.72
CA TYR A 132 0.16 8.17 12.40
C TYR A 132 1.22 7.37 11.64
N LEU A 133 2.21 8.07 11.09
CA LEU A 133 3.29 7.48 10.33
C LEU A 133 4.57 7.41 11.14
N THR A 134 5.20 6.24 11.09
CA THR A 134 6.52 5.93 11.67
C THR A 134 7.53 5.47 10.63
N PHE A 135 7.15 5.49 9.36
CA PHE A 135 8.00 5.18 8.21
C PHE A 135 8.04 6.40 7.30
N PRO A 136 9.22 6.82 6.83
CA PRO A 136 9.36 8.04 6.04
C PRO A 136 8.76 7.90 4.63
N PHE A 137 8.24 9.00 4.10
CA PHE A 137 7.92 9.08 2.67
C PHE A 137 9.15 8.80 1.82
N THR A 138 8.97 7.93 0.84
CA THR A 138 10.01 7.46 -0.07
C THR A 138 9.53 7.66 -1.50
N ARG A 139 10.43 8.03 -2.41
CA ARG A 139 10.09 8.16 -3.83
C ARG A 139 9.64 6.81 -4.40
N ASP A 140 8.73 6.86 -5.36
CA ASP A 140 8.21 5.67 -6.06
C ASP A 140 9.33 4.72 -6.55
N GLU A 141 10.38 5.27 -7.17
CA GLU A 141 11.53 4.53 -7.69
C GLU A 141 12.35 3.80 -6.62
N ASP A 142 12.45 4.38 -5.42
CA ASP A 142 13.24 3.84 -4.32
C ASP A 142 12.39 2.94 -3.41
N PHE A 143 11.07 3.12 -3.41
CA PHE A 143 10.15 2.48 -2.48
C PHE A 143 10.23 0.95 -2.48
N PRO A 144 10.29 0.22 -3.63
CA PRO A 144 10.42 -1.23 -3.63
C PRO A 144 11.60 -1.74 -2.80
N LYS A 145 12.77 -1.11 -2.96
CA LYS A 145 14.00 -1.53 -2.27
C LYS A 145 13.90 -1.31 -0.76
N VAL A 146 13.41 -0.14 -0.34
CA VAL A 146 13.25 0.17 1.09
C VAL A 146 12.17 -0.73 1.72
N TRP A 147 11.13 -1.05 0.96
CA TRP A 147 10.07 -1.96 1.36
C TRP A 147 10.57 -3.39 1.59
N ASP A 148 11.37 -3.92 0.66
CA ASP A 148 11.96 -5.26 0.79
C ASP A 148 12.92 -5.34 1.99
N GLU A 149 13.71 -4.29 2.23
CA GLU A 149 14.57 -4.18 3.42
C GLU A 149 13.74 -4.24 4.70
N TYR A 150 12.63 -3.48 4.77
CA TYR A 150 11.72 -3.50 5.90
C TYR A 150 11.15 -4.90 6.14
N LEU A 151 10.60 -5.55 5.11
CA LEU A 151 10.02 -6.88 5.23
C LEU A 151 11.05 -7.92 5.69
N ALA A 152 12.28 -7.85 5.18
CA ALA A 152 13.37 -8.75 5.58
C ALA A 152 13.73 -8.59 7.07
N ILE A 153 13.85 -7.35 7.55
CA ILE A 153 14.13 -7.07 8.97
C ILE A 153 13.02 -7.63 9.85
N ARG A 154 11.75 -7.41 9.46
CA ARG A 154 10.61 -7.85 10.27
C ARG A 154 10.43 -9.35 10.30
N ARG A 155 10.58 -10.04 9.17
CA ARG A 155 10.58 -11.51 9.13
C ARG A 155 11.63 -12.08 10.09
N ARG A 156 12.85 -11.55 10.07
CA ARG A 156 13.90 -11.95 11.01
C ARG A 156 13.51 -11.68 12.47
N GLN A 157 12.88 -10.55 12.78
CA GLN A 157 12.41 -10.28 14.15
C GLN A 157 11.33 -11.27 14.60
N LEU A 158 10.43 -11.68 13.71
CA LEU A 158 9.44 -12.73 14.01
C LEU A 158 10.13 -14.06 14.33
N ASP A 159 11.15 -14.43 13.55
CA ASP A 159 11.93 -15.64 13.82
C ASP A 159 12.58 -15.62 15.19
N GLU A 160 13.21 -14.49 15.52
CA GLU A 160 13.90 -14.33 16.79
C GLU A 160 12.92 -14.29 17.99
N LEU A 161 11.68 -13.86 17.79
CA LEU A 161 10.68 -13.75 18.85
C LEU A 161 9.95 -15.08 19.13
N TYR A 162 9.60 -15.81 18.08
CA TYR A 162 8.70 -16.96 18.18
C TYR A 162 9.40 -18.31 18.12
N PHE A 163 10.58 -18.40 17.51
CA PHE A 163 11.23 -19.68 17.21
C PHE A 163 12.61 -19.87 17.85
N ARG A 164 13.06 -18.88 18.63
CA ARG A 164 14.40 -18.85 19.24
C ARG A 164 14.51 -19.43 20.66
N ASN A 165 13.50 -20.20 21.10
CA ASN A 165 13.55 -20.99 22.34
C ASN A 165 13.52 -22.49 22.05
#